data_AF-A0A4Z0V662-F1
#
_entry.id   AF-A0A4Z0V662-F1
#
_cell.length_a   1.000
_cell.length_b   1.000
_cell.length_c   1.000
_cell.angle_alpha   90.00
_cell.angle_beta   90.00
_cell.angle_gamma   90.00
#
_symmetry.space_group_name_H-M   'P 1'
#
loop_
_entity.id
_entity.type
_entity.pdbx_description
1 polymer ?
#
loop_
_entity_poly.entity_id
_entity_poly.type
_entity_poly.pdbx_seq_one_letter_code
_entity_poly.pdbx_strand_id
1 'polypeptide(L)'
;MKPKFLIYRALIVSVVIVAFAQISLLGCEKAHNNPIANKDILAENDSVQILCEVVDSAKDEFDVPIIALWIHNKSDGSEKKLLQTVRPDWHCWYMSDGDQWIDVPIDSITAISRAYIINDNPLQLIVEGVPDCRNEFSHFIDVDRHTAKYIPANSGLLGRTEEGYLIFRSYRYVSNPDIAGRYTFLQVFDEDGVMVDSLDLEHVILEKYNSPYAKK
;
A
#
# COMPACT_ATOMS: atom_id res chain seq x y z
N MET A 1 -2.79 33.10 -37.92
CA MET A 1 -2.02 31.92 -37.44
C MET A 1 -2.45 31.59 -36.02
N LYS A 2 -2.51 30.30 -35.68
CA LYS A 2 -2.86 29.67 -34.38
C LYS A 2 -4.35 29.35 -34.07
N PRO A 3 -5.00 28.42 -34.81
CA PRO A 3 -6.05 27.58 -34.22
C PRO A 3 -5.65 26.10 -34.06
N LYS A 4 -4.57 25.65 -34.71
CA LYS A 4 -4.19 24.24 -34.74
C LYS A 4 -3.51 23.73 -33.45
N PHE A 5 -2.94 24.61 -32.63
CA PHE A 5 -2.21 24.20 -31.41
C PHE A 5 -3.12 23.87 -30.21
N LEU A 6 -4.34 24.41 -30.15
CA LEU A 6 -5.27 24.14 -29.04
C LEU A 6 -5.89 22.74 -29.15
N ILE A 7 -6.19 22.31 -30.36
CA ILE A 7 -6.82 21.02 -30.64
C ILE A 7 -5.88 19.87 -30.28
N TYR A 8 -4.57 20.00 -30.57
CA TYR A 8 -3.58 18.99 -30.19
C TYR A 8 -3.37 18.87 -28.67
N ARG A 9 -3.46 19.97 -27.91
CA ARG A 9 -3.34 19.92 -26.45
C ARG A 9 -4.56 19.28 -25.78
N ALA A 10 -5.77 19.57 -26.26
CA ALA A 10 -6.98 18.92 -25.78
C ALA A 10 -6.98 17.41 -26.11
N LEU A 11 -6.55 17.04 -27.31
CA LEU A 11 -6.45 15.63 -27.72
C LEU A 11 -5.42 14.85 -26.88
N ILE A 12 -4.26 15.44 -26.60
CA ILE A 12 -3.21 14.80 -25.78
C ILE A 12 -3.66 14.65 -24.32
N VAL A 13 -4.32 15.65 -23.73
CA VAL A 13 -4.85 15.55 -22.36
C VAL A 13 -5.97 14.50 -22.28
N SER A 14 -6.86 14.42 -23.28
CA SER A 14 -7.90 13.40 -23.33
C SER A 14 -7.34 11.98 -23.51
N VAL A 15 -6.29 11.80 -24.31
CA VAL A 15 -5.64 10.48 -24.49
C VAL A 15 -4.92 10.04 -23.19
N VAL A 16 -4.28 10.96 -22.46
CA VAL A 16 -3.64 10.64 -21.18
C VAL A 16 -4.68 10.31 -20.10
N ILE A 17 -5.81 11.02 -20.02
CA ILE A 17 -6.87 10.72 -19.05
C ILE A 17 -7.56 9.38 -19.36
N VAL A 18 -7.77 9.03 -20.63
CA VAL A 18 -8.31 7.71 -21.00
C VAL A 18 -7.31 6.59 -20.74
N ALA A 19 -6.01 6.84 -20.95
CA ALA A 19 -4.96 5.86 -20.61
C ALA A 19 -4.85 5.63 -19.09
N PHE A 20 -4.99 6.67 -18.26
CA PHE A 20 -5.04 6.51 -16.79
C PHE A 20 -6.36 5.90 -16.31
N ALA A 21 -7.49 6.14 -16.99
CA ALA A 21 -8.77 5.51 -16.64
C ALA A 21 -8.82 4.00 -16.99
N GLN A 22 -8.04 3.55 -17.98
CA GLN A 22 -7.96 2.13 -18.33
C GLN A 22 -6.99 1.32 -17.44
N ILE A 23 -6.03 1.97 -16.77
CA ILE A 23 -5.21 1.30 -15.75
C ILE A 23 -6.02 1.07 -14.46
N SER A 24 -7.08 1.84 -14.22
CA SER A 24 -7.99 1.66 -13.08
C SER A 24 -9.08 0.58 -13.30
N LEU A 25 -9.15 -0.06 -14.47
CA LEU A 25 -10.16 -1.08 -14.80
C LEU A 25 -9.58 -2.39 -15.34
N LEU A 26 -8.26 -2.56 -15.29
CA LEU A 26 -7.59 -3.85 -15.43
C LEU A 26 -7.27 -4.43 -14.04
N GLY A 27 -8.25 -4.36 -13.13
CA GLY A 27 -8.43 -5.42 -12.16
C GLY A 27 -8.89 -6.64 -12.92
N CYS A 28 -7.94 -7.38 -13.50
CA CYS A 28 -8.23 -8.75 -13.88
C CYS A 28 -8.67 -9.46 -12.61
N GLU A 29 -9.98 -9.71 -12.48
CA GLU A 29 -10.50 -10.85 -11.73
C GLU A 29 -9.89 -12.10 -12.37
N LYS A 30 -8.66 -12.44 -11.98
CA LYS A 30 -8.16 -13.79 -12.16
C LYS A 30 -8.90 -14.63 -11.15
N ALA A 31 -10.02 -15.20 -11.59
CA ALA A 31 -10.55 -16.41 -10.98
C ALA A 31 -9.47 -17.50 -11.08
N HIS A 32 -8.64 -17.62 -10.04
CA HIS A 32 -7.72 -18.74 -9.91
C HIS A 32 -8.45 -19.90 -9.24
N ASN A 33 -9.07 -20.73 -10.08
CA ASN A 33 -9.43 -22.09 -9.72
C ASN A 33 -8.16 -22.93 -9.53
N ASN A 34 -7.73 -23.06 -8.28
CA ASN A 34 -7.42 -24.34 -7.64
C ASN A 34 -6.98 -24.04 -6.19
N PRO A 35 -7.85 -24.25 -5.19
CA PRO A 35 -7.43 -24.10 -3.80
C PRO A 35 -6.39 -25.19 -3.52
N ILE A 36 -5.13 -24.79 -3.37
CA ILE A 36 -4.19 -25.55 -2.56
C ILE A 36 -4.76 -25.40 -1.14
N ALA A 37 -5.63 -26.33 -0.76
CA ALA A 37 -6.29 -26.46 0.55
C ALA A 37 -6.62 -25.12 1.26
N ASN A 38 -7.75 -24.48 0.92
CA ASN A 38 -8.30 -23.31 1.63
C ASN A 38 -7.38 -22.08 1.78
N LYS A 39 -6.38 -21.91 0.90
CA LYS A 39 -5.49 -20.73 0.91
C LYS A 39 -5.53 -19.98 -0.41
N ASP A 40 -5.60 -18.66 -0.32
CA ASP A 40 -5.53 -17.74 -1.46
C ASP A 40 -4.09 -17.27 -1.69
N ILE A 41 -3.69 -17.11 -2.95
CA ILE A 41 -2.36 -16.58 -3.29
C ILE A 41 -2.42 -15.04 -3.24
N LEU A 42 -1.65 -14.42 -2.34
CA LEU A 42 -1.52 -12.95 -2.26
C LEU A 42 -0.39 -12.42 -3.15
N ALA A 43 0.70 -13.16 -3.30
CA ALA A 43 1.82 -12.82 -4.15
C ALA A 43 2.56 -14.08 -4.62
N GLU A 44 3.22 -14.02 -5.77
CA GLU A 44 4.09 -15.09 -6.23
C GLU A 44 5.20 -14.57 -7.14
N ASN A 45 6.32 -15.28 -7.15
CA ASN A 45 7.39 -15.17 -8.13
C ASN A 45 7.72 -16.59 -8.66
N ASP A 46 8.86 -16.78 -9.32
CA ASP A 46 9.25 -18.09 -9.87
C ASP A 46 9.60 -19.12 -8.77
N SER A 47 9.98 -18.68 -7.57
CA SER A 47 10.50 -19.53 -6.49
C SER A 47 9.49 -19.82 -5.39
N VAL A 48 8.62 -18.88 -5.04
CA VAL A 48 7.74 -18.93 -3.87
C VAL A 48 6.34 -18.38 -4.16
N GLN A 49 5.38 -18.82 -3.36
CA GLN A 49 4.05 -18.20 -3.25
C GLN A 49 3.82 -17.76 -1.80
N ILE A 50 3.22 -16.58 -1.65
CA ILE A 50 2.72 -16.07 -0.38
C ILE A 50 1.24 -16.37 -0.33
N LEU A 51 0.84 -17.26 0.58
CA LEU A 51 -0.53 -17.74 0.71
C LEU A 51 -1.19 -17.17 1.95
N CYS A 52 -2.49 -16.92 1.86
CA CYS A 52 -3.34 -16.42 2.94
C CYS A 52 -4.41 -17.47 3.28
N GLU A 53 -4.48 -17.83 4.55
CA GLU A 53 -5.52 -18.71 5.10
C GLU A 53 -6.40 -17.90 6.05
N VAL A 54 -7.71 -17.89 5.84
CA VAL A 54 -8.65 -17.33 6.83
C VAL A 54 -8.79 -18.30 8.00
N VAL A 55 -8.29 -17.90 9.16
CA VAL A 55 -8.35 -18.69 10.41
C VAL A 55 -9.65 -18.41 11.18
N ASP A 56 -10.10 -17.16 11.17
CA ASP A 56 -11.37 -16.73 11.73
C ASP A 56 -11.96 -15.65 10.82
N SER A 57 -13.13 -15.91 10.24
CA SER A 57 -13.76 -15.07 9.23
C SER A 57 -14.23 -13.70 9.74
N ALA A 58 -14.21 -13.48 11.06
CA ALA A 58 -14.70 -12.28 11.75
C ALA A 58 -16.21 -11.99 11.62
N LYS A 59 -16.77 -11.47 12.73
CA LYS A 59 -18.05 -10.75 12.90
C LYS A 59 -18.00 -9.94 14.21
N ASP A 60 -16.88 -9.27 14.45
CA ASP A 60 -16.65 -8.40 15.61
C ASP A 60 -16.87 -6.92 15.24
N GLU A 61 -16.52 -5.98 16.13
CA GLU A 61 -16.77 -4.55 15.90
C GLU A 61 -15.97 -3.95 14.73
N PHE A 62 -14.89 -4.62 14.31
CA PHE A 62 -14.03 -4.19 13.20
C PHE A 62 -14.31 -4.96 11.90
N ASP A 63 -14.88 -6.16 12.01
CA ASP A 63 -15.18 -7.06 10.87
C ASP A 63 -13.93 -7.39 10.03
N VAL A 64 -12.78 -7.52 10.69
CA VAL A 64 -11.47 -7.84 10.06
C VAL A 64 -11.11 -9.30 10.33
N PRO A 65 -10.95 -10.17 9.32
CA PRO A 65 -10.61 -11.57 9.53
C PRO A 65 -9.24 -11.77 10.18
N ILE A 66 -9.10 -12.79 11.03
CA ILE A 66 -7.78 -13.30 11.42
C ILE A 66 -7.30 -14.21 10.31
N ILE A 67 -6.12 -13.92 9.78
CA ILE A 67 -5.51 -14.73 8.72
C ILE A 67 -4.15 -15.27 9.17
N ALA A 68 -3.77 -16.42 8.62
CA ALA A 68 -2.41 -16.92 8.68
C ALA A 68 -1.74 -16.72 7.31
N LEU A 69 -0.55 -16.14 7.33
CA LEU A 69 0.28 -15.96 6.15
C LEU A 69 1.25 -17.13 6.07
N TRP A 70 1.33 -17.77 4.90
CA TRP A 70 2.17 -18.93 4.64
C TRP A 70 3.11 -18.67 3.48
N ILE A 71 4.28 -19.29 3.52
CA ILE A 71 5.23 -19.32 2.42
C ILE A 71 5.20 -20.73 1.85
N HIS A 72 4.93 -20.85 0.55
CA HIS A 72 5.01 -22.09 -0.21
C HIS A 72 6.22 -22.03 -1.15
N ASN A 73 7.16 -22.96 -0.99
CA ASN A 73 8.32 -23.10 -1.87
C ASN A 73 7.95 -23.97 -3.07
N LYS A 74 8.05 -23.40 -4.29
CA LYS A 74 7.64 -24.10 -5.53
C LYS A 74 8.58 -25.24 -5.92
N SER A 75 9.84 -25.21 -5.46
CA SER A 75 10.87 -26.18 -5.84
C SER A 75 10.72 -27.53 -5.12
N ASP A 76 10.35 -27.51 -3.84
CA ASP A 76 10.22 -28.70 -3.00
C ASP A 76 8.79 -28.94 -2.47
N GLY A 77 7.87 -28.00 -2.74
CA GLY A 77 6.48 -28.06 -2.31
C GLY A 77 6.28 -27.81 -0.82
N SER A 78 7.31 -27.38 -0.09
CA SER A 78 7.22 -27.14 1.35
C SER A 78 6.38 -25.91 1.67
N GLU A 79 5.60 -25.99 2.75
CA GLU A 79 4.82 -24.88 3.29
C GLU A 79 5.26 -24.57 4.71
N LYS A 80 5.44 -23.27 5.01
CA LYS A 80 5.76 -22.79 6.35
C LYS A 80 4.85 -21.61 6.69
N LYS A 81 4.19 -21.67 7.84
CA LYS A 81 3.48 -20.51 8.38
C LYS A 81 4.51 -19.44 8.76
N LEU A 82 4.34 -18.24 8.22
CA LEU A 82 5.16 -17.08 8.53
C LEU A 82 4.64 -16.37 9.78
N LEU A 83 3.36 -16.02 9.79
CA LEU A 83 2.71 -15.33 10.91
C LEU A 83 1.21 -15.60 10.92
N GLN A 84 0.55 -15.21 12.00
CA GLN A 84 -0.91 -15.08 12.06
C GLN A 84 -1.24 -13.68 12.58
N THR A 85 -2.20 -13.00 11.94
CA THR A 85 -2.61 -11.68 12.40
C THR A 85 -3.29 -11.74 13.76
N VAL A 86 -3.34 -10.60 14.45
CA VAL A 86 -4.08 -10.42 15.70
C VAL A 86 -5.29 -9.51 15.48
N ARG A 87 -6.28 -9.58 16.37
CA ARG A 87 -7.45 -8.70 16.29
C ARG A 87 -7.01 -7.23 16.40
N PRO A 88 -7.51 -6.33 15.53
CA PRO A 88 -7.36 -4.90 15.74
C PRO A 88 -7.89 -4.49 17.12
N ASP A 89 -7.30 -3.42 17.67
CA ASP A 89 -7.77 -2.77 18.89
C ASP A 89 -7.96 -1.27 18.63
N TRP A 90 -8.37 -0.52 19.65
CA TRP A 90 -8.62 0.92 19.53
C TRP A 90 -7.41 1.75 19.09
N HIS A 91 -6.17 1.23 19.14
CA HIS A 91 -4.99 1.96 18.67
C HIS A 91 -4.88 1.98 17.15
N CYS A 92 -5.59 1.11 16.42
CA CYS A 92 -5.54 1.05 14.95
C CYS A 92 -6.10 2.31 14.27
N TRP A 93 -6.75 3.20 15.02
CA TRP A 93 -7.21 4.50 14.52
C TRP A 93 -6.11 5.55 14.40
N TYR A 94 -4.94 5.30 14.99
CA TYR A 94 -3.82 6.24 14.99
C TYR A 94 -2.69 5.72 14.10
N MET A 95 -2.32 6.52 13.10
CA MET A 95 -1.14 6.27 12.27
C MET A 95 -0.09 7.30 12.62
N SER A 96 1.13 6.84 12.92
CA SER A 96 2.25 7.75 13.08
C SER A 96 2.65 8.26 11.71
N ASP A 97 2.69 9.58 11.58
CA ASP A 97 3.50 10.20 10.55
C ASP A 97 4.97 10.02 10.92
N GLY A 98 5.81 9.72 9.92
CA GLY A 98 7.21 9.43 10.16
C GLY A 98 8.02 9.43 8.88
N ASP A 99 9.31 9.70 9.06
CA ASP A 99 10.36 9.61 8.05
C ASP A 99 11.18 8.31 8.19
N GLN A 100 10.81 7.44 9.13
CA GLN A 100 11.50 6.18 9.40
C GLN A 100 10.50 5.04 9.62
N TRP A 101 10.86 3.86 9.16
CA TRP A 101 10.17 2.63 9.52
C TRP A 101 10.39 2.31 11.00
N ILE A 102 9.35 1.75 11.64
CA ILE A 102 9.32 1.53 13.08
C ILE A 102 9.34 0.03 13.35
N ASP A 103 10.29 -0.45 14.15
CA ASP A 103 10.36 -1.86 14.52
C ASP A 103 9.08 -2.28 15.27
N VAL A 104 8.49 -3.40 14.85
CA VAL A 104 7.31 -3.99 15.49
C VAL A 104 7.46 -5.51 15.57
N PRO A 105 6.86 -6.17 16.58
CA PRO A 105 6.76 -7.62 16.57
C PRO A 105 5.97 -8.10 15.35
N ILE A 106 6.47 -9.09 14.62
CA ILE A 106 5.76 -9.63 13.44
C ILE A 106 4.37 -10.18 13.79
N ASP A 107 4.22 -10.74 15.00
CA ASP A 107 2.96 -11.26 15.53
C ASP A 107 2.01 -10.15 16.05
N SER A 108 2.35 -8.87 15.86
CA SER A 108 1.48 -7.73 16.20
C SER A 108 0.69 -7.18 15.01
N ILE A 109 0.94 -7.68 13.80
CA ILE A 109 0.26 -7.20 12.59
C ILE A 109 -1.23 -7.58 12.66
N THR A 110 -2.10 -6.57 12.52
CA THR A 110 -3.53 -6.71 12.80
C THR A 110 -4.37 -7.08 11.58
N ALA A 111 -3.92 -6.72 10.38
CA ALA A 111 -4.65 -6.97 9.15
C ALA A 111 -3.70 -7.17 7.98
N ILE A 112 -3.99 -8.15 7.12
CA ILE A 112 -3.32 -8.38 5.84
C ILE A 112 -4.36 -8.79 4.81
N SER A 113 -4.43 -8.05 3.72
CA SER A 113 -5.23 -8.35 2.53
C SER A 113 -4.40 -8.34 1.25
N ARG A 114 -3.19 -7.78 1.28
CA ARG A 114 -2.24 -7.78 0.15
C ARG A 114 -0.83 -8.08 0.61
N ALA A 115 -0.05 -8.65 -0.30
CA ALA A 115 1.38 -8.89 -0.11
C ALA A 115 2.12 -8.56 -1.41
N TYR A 116 3.38 -8.16 -1.28
CA TYR A 116 4.29 -7.88 -2.38
C TYR A 116 5.64 -8.48 -2.04
N ILE A 117 6.23 -9.24 -2.96
CA ILE A 117 7.61 -9.71 -2.83
C ILE A 117 8.52 -8.60 -3.36
N ILE A 118 9.31 -7.97 -2.49
CA ILE A 118 10.25 -6.92 -2.90
C ILE A 118 11.65 -7.44 -3.20
N ASN A 119 12.05 -8.54 -2.55
CA ASN A 119 13.31 -9.22 -2.78
C ASN A 119 13.14 -10.74 -2.57
N ASP A 120 13.90 -11.53 -3.33
CA ASP A 120 13.80 -13.00 -3.31
C ASP A 120 14.85 -13.64 -2.38
N ASN A 121 15.99 -12.98 -2.16
CA ASN A 121 17.07 -13.48 -1.32
C ASN A 121 17.90 -12.32 -0.71
N PRO A 122 17.75 -12.01 0.59
CA PRO A 122 16.78 -12.61 1.52
C PRO A 122 15.33 -12.36 1.10
N LEU A 123 14.42 -13.26 1.46
CA LEU A 123 13.01 -13.09 1.11
C LEU A 123 12.42 -11.94 1.94
N GLN A 124 11.99 -10.88 1.25
CA GLN A 124 11.46 -9.67 1.87
C GLN A 124 10.10 -9.33 1.29
N LEU A 125 9.16 -8.98 2.18
CA LEU A 125 7.77 -8.73 1.83
C LEU A 125 7.32 -7.34 2.28
N ILE A 126 6.46 -6.68 1.49
CA ILE A 126 5.53 -5.67 2.00
C ILE A 126 4.18 -6.37 2.16
N VAL A 127 3.55 -6.22 3.31
CA VAL A 127 2.16 -6.64 3.54
C VAL A 127 1.31 -5.45 3.92
N GLU A 128 0.05 -5.46 3.46
CA GLU A 128 -0.87 -4.35 3.66
C GLU A 128 -2.25 -4.85 4.08
N GLY A 129 -2.92 -4.07 4.91
CA GLY A 129 -4.29 -4.34 5.33
C GLY A 129 -4.97 -3.13 5.95
N VAL A 130 -6.29 -3.24 6.15
CA VAL A 130 -7.14 -2.17 6.65
C VAL A 130 -7.75 -2.58 8.01
N PRO A 131 -7.04 -2.34 9.13
CA PRO A 131 -7.52 -2.72 10.46
C PRO A 131 -8.60 -1.77 11.02
N ASP A 132 -8.72 -0.55 10.49
CA ASP A 132 -9.55 0.54 11.03
C ASP A 132 -10.67 0.99 10.06
N CYS A 133 -11.03 0.13 9.11
CA CYS A 133 -11.98 0.34 8.01
C CYS A 133 -11.72 1.55 7.09
N ARG A 134 -10.57 2.24 7.22
CA ARG A 134 -10.31 3.50 6.53
C ARG A 134 -8.93 3.60 5.90
N ASN A 135 -7.90 3.19 6.61
CA ASN A 135 -6.51 3.40 6.28
C ASN A 135 -5.83 2.09 5.93
N GLU A 136 -4.90 2.17 4.98
CA GLU A 136 -4.08 1.04 4.62
C GLU A 136 -2.78 1.07 5.41
N PHE A 137 -2.59 0.10 6.29
CA PHE A 137 -1.38 -0.05 7.09
C PHE A 137 -0.41 -0.93 6.35
N SER A 138 0.82 -0.46 6.19
CA SER A 138 1.88 -1.17 5.47
C SER A 138 2.96 -1.65 6.43
N HIS A 139 3.43 -2.87 6.25
CA HIS A 139 4.53 -3.44 7.02
C HIS A 139 5.56 -4.06 6.09
N PHE A 140 6.84 -3.79 6.36
CA PHE A 140 7.96 -4.53 5.80
C PHE A 140 8.22 -5.77 6.67
N ILE A 141 8.48 -6.91 6.04
CA ILE A 141 8.84 -8.17 6.71
C ILE A 141 10.12 -8.70 6.07
N ASP A 142 11.14 -8.91 6.89
CA ASP A 142 12.29 -9.74 6.54
C ASP A 142 12.00 -11.17 7.04
N VAL A 143 11.72 -12.07 6.09
CA VAL A 143 11.29 -13.44 6.39
C VAL A 143 12.40 -14.24 7.04
N ASP A 144 13.62 -14.09 6.53
CA ASP A 144 14.77 -14.90 6.98
C ASP A 144 15.20 -14.49 8.38
N ARG A 145 15.11 -13.19 8.70
CA ARG A 145 15.38 -12.66 10.05
C ARG A 145 14.18 -12.75 10.99
N HIS A 146 12.98 -13.03 10.47
CA HIS A 146 11.73 -13.08 11.21
C HIS A 146 11.43 -11.76 11.95
N THR A 147 11.67 -10.63 11.27
CA THR A 147 11.46 -9.27 11.80
C THR A 147 10.46 -8.50 10.95
N ALA A 148 9.72 -7.58 11.58
CA ALA A 148 8.80 -6.70 10.89
C ALA A 148 9.04 -5.24 11.26
N LYS A 149 8.72 -4.34 10.33
CA LYS A 149 8.71 -2.90 10.56
C LYS A 149 7.42 -2.30 10.03
N TYR A 150 6.78 -1.45 10.82
CA TYR A 150 5.67 -0.62 10.37
C TYR A 150 6.19 0.52 9.50
N ILE A 151 5.51 0.77 8.38
CA ILE A 151 5.83 1.85 7.45
C ILE A 151 4.83 2.97 7.71
N PRO A 152 5.29 4.21 8.02
CA PRO A 152 4.42 5.34 8.36
C PRO A 152 3.74 5.93 7.11
N ALA A 153 2.90 5.12 6.47
CA ALA A 153 2.10 5.46 5.31
C ALA A 153 0.67 4.91 5.43
N ASN A 154 -0.32 5.67 4.96
CA ASN A 154 -1.75 5.40 5.22
C ASN A 154 -2.59 5.03 3.98
N SER A 155 -1.94 4.77 2.85
CA SER A 155 -2.62 4.45 1.59
C SER A 155 -1.88 3.45 0.70
N GLY A 156 -0.93 2.71 1.27
CA GLY A 156 -0.25 1.59 0.61
C GLY A 156 0.88 1.96 -0.36
N LEU A 157 1.55 0.94 -0.86
CA LEU A 157 2.64 0.93 -1.80
C LEU A 157 2.13 1.29 -3.20
N LEU A 158 2.75 2.29 -3.81
CA LEU A 158 2.51 2.69 -5.18
C LEU A 158 3.39 1.90 -6.16
N GLY A 159 4.62 1.60 -5.74
CA GLY A 159 5.60 0.89 -6.55
C GLY A 159 7.02 1.12 -6.08
N ARG A 160 7.98 0.80 -6.95
CA ARG A 160 9.41 1.00 -6.69
C ARG A 160 10.09 1.72 -7.84
N THR A 161 11.17 2.44 -7.56
CA THR A 161 12.01 3.05 -8.59
C THR A 161 12.98 2.03 -9.19
N GLU A 162 13.69 2.41 -10.25
CA GLU A 162 14.75 1.57 -10.85
C GLU A 162 15.93 1.37 -9.88
N GLU A 163 16.19 2.36 -9.04
CA GLU A 163 17.22 2.34 -7.99
C GLU A 163 16.82 1.50 -6.77
N GLY A 164 15.57 1.02 -6.70
CA GLY A 164 15.07 0.18 -5.60
C GLY A 164 14.37 0.93 -4.47
N TYR A 165 14.15 2.24 -4.59
CA TYR A 165 13.38 2.99 -3.59
C TYR A 165 11.90 2.60 -3.61
N LEU A 166 11.28 2.49 -2.43
CA LEU A 166 9.87 2.16 -2.28
C LEU A 166 9.03 3.43 -2.17
N ILE A 167 8.02 3.55 -3.01
CA ILE A 167 7.13 4.71 -3.05
C ILE A 167 5.82 4.32 -2.40
N PHE A 168 5.48 4.98 -1.29
CA PHE A 168 4.21 4.83 -0.60
C PHE A 168 3.32 6.04 -0.82
N ARG A 169 2.02 5.78 -0.97
CA ARG A 169 1.00 6.81 -0.95
C ARG A 169 0.50 6.98 0.48
N SER A 170 0.42 8.22 0.88
CA SER A 170 -0.28 8.70 2.06
C SER A 170 -1.23 9.84 1.71
N TYR A 171 -2.02 10.26 2.68
CA TYR A 171 -2.80 11.46 2.60
C TYR A 171 -2.74 12.28 3.89
N ARG A 172 -2.74 13.60 3.74
CA ARG A 172 -2.86 14.58 4.81
C ARG A 172 -4.27 15.13 4.85
N TYR A 173 -4.84 15.25 6.05
CA TYR A 173 -6.17 15.80 6.23
C TYR A 173 -6.06 17.27 6.63
N VAL A 174 -6.63 18.14 5.80
CA VAL A 174 -6.77 19.56 6.12
C VAL A 174 -8.17 19.81 6.65
N SER A 175 -8.25 20.41 7.83
CA SER A 175 -9.52 20.73 8.51
C SER A 175 -10.06 22.13 8.23
N ASN A 176 -9.28 23.00 7.57
CA ASN A 176 -9.74 24.33 7.18
C ASN A 176 -10.98 24.22 6.27
N PRO A 177 -12.14 24.81 6.65
CA PRO A 177 -13.39 24.68 5.91
C PRO A 177 -13.33 25.05 4.43
N ASP A 178 -12.48 26.00 4.04
CA ASP A 178 -12.40 26.49 2.65
C ASP A 178 -11.70 25.50 1.70
N ILE A 179 -10.93 24.57 2.27
CA ILE A 179 -10.04 23.63 1.58
C ILE A 179 -10.06 22.25 2.24
N ALA A 180 -11.14 21.93 2.96
CA ALA A 180 -11.20 20.70 3.74
C ALA A 180 -11.08 19.50 2.80
N GLY A 181 -10.23 18.53 3.14
CA GLY A 181 -10.02 17.39 2.26
C GLY A 181 -8.81 16.53 2.61
N ARG A 182 -8.66 15.47 1.81
CA ARG A 182 -7.49 14.59 1.83
C ARG A 182 -6.59 14.97 0.66
N TYR A 183 -5.35 15.33 0.96
CA TYR A 183 -4.34 15.69 -0.02
C TYR A 183 -3.30 14.60 -0.13
N THR A 184 -2.90 14.27 -1.34
CA THR A 184 -1.89 13.25 -1.57
C THR A 184 -0.54 13.68 -1.00
N PHE A 185 0.08 12.75 -0.29
CA PHE A 185 1.45 12.83 0.16
C PHE A 185 2.17 11.56 -0.30
N LEU A 186 3.16 11.67 -1.16
CA LEU A 186 3.98 10.53 -1.57
C LEU A 186 5.26 10.52 -0.74
N GLN A 187 5.62 9.34 -0.23
CA GLN A 187 6.82 9.13 0.56
C GLN A 187 7.72 8.14 -0.18
N VAL A 188 8.99 8.46 -0.30
CA VAL A 188 9.99 7.61 -0.96
C VAL A 188 10.97 7.15 0.10
N PHE A 189 11.06 5.83 0.33
CA PHE A 189 11.93 5.22 1.31
C PHE A 189 13.06 4.42 0.64
N ASP A 190 14.23 4.43 1.27
CA ASP A 190 15.31 3.48 0.95
C ASP A 190 15.10 2.11 1.58
N GLU A 191 16.06 1.21 1.35
CA GLU A 191 16.03 -0.17 1.85
C GLU A 191 16.16 -0.29 3.37
N ASP A 192 16.73 0.73 4.03
CA ASP A 192 16.85 0.80 5.49
C ASP A 192 15.57 1.34 6.15
N GLY A 193 14.64 1.83 5.33
CA GLY A 193 13.38 2.40 5.76
C GLY A 193 13.47 3.87 6.15
N VAL A 194 14.45 4.60 5.63
CA VAL A 194 14.60 6.04 5.79
C VAL A 194 13.97 6.75 4.60
N MET A 195 13.15 7.76 4.87
CA MET A 195 12.53 8.58 3.84
C MET A 195 13.59 9.48 3.19
N VAL A 196 13.84 9.26 1.90
CA VAL A 196 14.86 9.99 1.12
C VAL A 196 14.27 11.13 0.31
N ASP A 197 12.97 11.06 -0.03
CA ASP A 197 12.26 12.11 -0.76
C ASP A 197 10.76 12.04 -0.46
N SER A 198 10.04 13.12 -0.77
CA SER A 198 8.59 13.16 -0.66
C SER A 198 7.96 14.18 -1.60
N LEU A 199 6.70 13.93 -1.98
CA LEU A 199 5.86 14.89 -2.71
C LEU A 199 4.60 15.17 -1.90
N ASP A 200 4.55 16.33 -1.27
CA ASP A 200 3.35 16.84 -0.64
C ASP A 200 2.57 17.71 -1.63
N LEU A 201 1.30 17.40 -1.91
CA LEU A 201 0.46 18.23 -2.77
C LEU A 201 -0.44 19.21 -2.00
N GLU A 202 -0.42 19.18 -0.67
CA GLU A 202 -1.18 20.12 0.18
C GLU A 202 -0.75 21.56 -0.10
N HIS A 203 0.56 21.82 -0.15
CA HIS A 203 1.11 23.16 -0.38
C HIS A 203 0.64 23.78 -1.71
N VAL A 204 0.51 22.98 -2.78
CA VAL A 204 0.07 23.43 -4.10
C VAL A 204 -1.35 24.02 -4.06
N ILE A 205 -2.19 23.49 -3.18
CA ILE A 205 -3.57 23.96 -3.03
C ILE A 205 -3.61 25.12 -2.04
N LEU A 206 -2.89 25.04 -0.93
CA LEU A 206 -2.77 26.15 0.03
C LEU A 206 -2.27 27.44 -0.62
N GLU A 207 -1.27 27.37 -1.49
CA GLU A 207 -0.73 28.54 -2.22
C GLU A 207 -1.78 29.21 -3.12
N LYS A 208 -2.69 28.43 -3.71
CA LYS A 208 -3.80 29.01 -4.49
C LYS A 208 -4.72 29.83 -3.61
N TYR A 209 -5.03 29.38 -2.39
CA TYR A 209 -5.94 30.10 -1.48
C TYR A 209 -5.28 31.29 -0.77
N ASN A 210 -3.97 31.19 -0.49
CA ASN A 210 -3.18 32.28 0.08
C ASN A 210 -2.74 33.33 -0.96
N SER A 211 -2.96 33.07 -2.25
CA SER A 211 -2.68 34.05 -3.30
C SER A 211 -3.60 35.27 -3.16
N PRO A 212 -3.08 36.51 -3.19
CA PRO A 212 -3.89 37.73 -3.16
C PRO A 212 -4.84 37.87 -4.36
N TYR A 213 -4.75 36.96 -5.35
CA TYR A 213 -5.60 36.91 -6.53
C TYR A 213 -6.75 35.89 -6.43
N ALA A 214 -6.82 35.08 -5.37
CA ALA A 214 -7.83 34.03 -5.21
C ALA A 214 -9.11 34.46 -4.52
N LYS A 215 -9.17 35.67 -3.95
CA LYS A 215 -10.42 36.28 -3.50
C LYS A 215 -11.06 37.05 -4.66
N LYS A 216 -12.02 36.41 -5.34
CA LYS A 216 -13.07 37.08 -6.12
C LYS A 216 -14.41 36.41 -5.85
#